data_AF-A0A835M5X8-F1
#
_entry.id   AF-A0A835M5X8-F1
#
_cell.length_a   1.000
_cell.length_b   1.000
_cell.length_c   1.000
_cell.angle_alpha   90.00
_cell.angle_beta   90.00
_cell.angle_gamma   90.00
#
_symmetry.space_group_name_H-M   'P 1'
#
loop_
_entity.id
_entity.type
_entity.pdbx_description
1 polymer ?
#
loop_
_entity_poly.entity_id
_entity_poly.type
_entity_poly.pdbx_seq_one_letter_code
_entity_poly.pdbx_strand_id
1 'polypeptide(L)'
;MVSGQPQPSASQPSCSASHASQPSTSVSHPSQPSGDVQESENVRKLPILIDIDGVVVGDNASRWNTRAGSLIRARIPVSYTDWRLVHSEFKDKVWNALMREFEVTNVDQALARSHAEKKLFY
;
A
#
# COMPACT_ATOMS: atom_id res chain seq x y z
N MET A 1 29.86 32.05 54.47
CA MET A 1 28.96 33.08 55.04
C MET A 1 28.75 34.13 53.96
N VAL A 2 27.49 34.32 53.52
CA VAL A 2 26.88 35.55 52.90
C VAL A 2 27.67 36.22 51.75
N SER A 3 27.16 36.58 50.57
CA SER A 3 25.84 36.81 50.01
C SER A 3 26.03 37.17 48.53
N GLY A 4 24.95 37.14 47.73
CA GLY A 4 24.78 38.15 46.67
C GLY A 4 24.59 37.61 45.25
N GLN A 5 23.33 37.34 44.90
CA GLN A 5 22.86 37.53 43.53
C GLN A 5 22.65 39.04 43.30
N PRO A 6 22.96 39.56 42.10
CA PRO A 6 21.88 40.06 41.24
C PRO A 6 22.11 39.83 39.73
N GLN A 7 21.04 39.54 38.99
CA GLN A 7 20.87 39.81 37.54
C GLN A 7 20.77 41.34 37.31
N PRO A 8 21.04 41.95 36.11
CA PRO A 8 20.24 41.76 34.87
C PRO A 8 20.91 42.13 33.51
N SER A 9 20.06 42.19 32.46
CA SER A 9 20.18 42.90 31.16
C SER A 9 20.90 42.18 30.00
N ALA A 10 20.14 41.66 29.03
CA ALA A 10 19.67 42.32 27.81
C ALA A 10 20.70 42.19 26.67
N SER A 11 20.39 41.54 25.55
CA SER A 11 19.66 42.22 24.47
C SER A 11 19.04 41.20 23.50
N GLN A 12 17.73 41.35 23.28
CA GLN A 12 17.00 40.77 22.16
C GLN A 12 17.30 41.57 20.88
N PRO A 13 17.37 40.96 19.70
CA PRO A 13 17.04 41.66 18.47
C PRO A 13 15.53 41.63 18.24
N SER A 14 14.97 42.83 18.22
CA SER A 14 13.63 43.18 17.76
C SER A 14 13.52 43.02 16.25
N CYS A 15 12.49 42.32 15.77
CA CYS A 15 11.88 42.63 14.49
C CYS A 15 10.37 42.32 14.56
N SER A 16 9.60 43.28 15.06
CA SER A 16 8.19 43.39 14.76
C SER A 16 8.02 43.96 13.37
N ALA A 17 7.41 43.20 12.46
CA ALA A 17 6.69 43.75 11.31
C ALA A 17 5.53 42.82 10.96
N SER A 18 4.34 43.29 11.28
CA SER A 18 3.05 42.71 10.95
C SER A 18 2.89 42.53 9.44
N HIS A 19 2.44 41.35 9.00
CA HIS A 19 1.59 41.29 7.82
C HIS A 19 0.60 40.13 7.95
N ALA A 20 -0.67 40.48 7.83
CA ALA A 20 -1.79 39.57 7.71
C ALA A 20 -1.61 38.65 6.49
N SER A 21 -1.94 37.37 6.65
CA SER A 21 -2.72 36.58 5.68
C SER A 21 -2.85 35.15 6.20
N GLN A 22 -4.09 34.70 6.37
CA GLN A 22 -4.43 33.31 6.60
C GLN A 22 -3.91 32.44 5.44
N PRO A 23 -3.57 31.17 5.68
CA PRO A 23 -3.78 30.15 4.68
C PRO A 23 -4.92 29.23 5.11
N SER A 24 -6.11 29.52 4.60
CA SER A 24 -7.11 28.49 4.32
C SER A 24 -6.55 27.63 3.20
N THR A 25 -5.99 26.47 3.52
CA THR A 25 -5.75 25.42 2.51
C THR A 25 -6.64 24.23 2.81
N SER A 26 -7.86 24.37 2.32
CA SER A 26 -8.68 23.24 1.89
C SER A 26 -7.90 22.46 0.83
N VAL A 27 -7.57 21.19 1.11
CA VAL A 27 -7.15 20.23 0.08
C VAL A 27 -7.69 18.85 0.52
N SER A 28 -8.95 18.59 0.20
CA SER A 28 -9.38 17.73 -0.91
C SER A 28 -9.39 16.26 -0.55
N HIS A 29 -10.61 15.77 -0.28
CA HIS A 29 -10.97 14.37 -0.46
C HIS A 29 -10.48 13.87 -1.82
N PRO A 30 -9.87 12.68 -1.93
CA PRO A 30 -9.80 12.02 -3.21
C PRO A 30 -11.20 11.55 -3.58
N SER A 31 -11.90 12.37 -4.36
CA SER A 31 -13.06 11.95 -5.14
C SER A 31 -12.64 10.77 -6.03
N GLN A 32 -13.46 9.72 -6.00
CA GLN A 32 -13.44 8.63 -6.99
C GLN A 32 -13.29 9.18 -8.42
N PRO A 33 -12.55 8.49 -9.28
CA PRO A 33 -13.00 8.27 -10.63
C PRO A 33 -13.81 6.97 -10.65
N SER A 34 -15.15 7.11 -10.70
CA SER A 34 -15.97 6.13 -11.40
C SER A 34 -15.62 6.27 -12.89
N GLY A 35 -14.66 5.47 -13.33
CA GLY A 35 -14.40 5.25 -14.73
C GLY A 35 -14.83 3.83 -15.06
N ASP A 36 -15.88 3.69 -15.84
CA ASP A 36 -16.06 2.51 -16.69
C ASP A 36 -14.84 2.42 -17.59
N VAL A 37 -13.84 1.62 -17.18
CA VAL A 37 -12.70 1.30 -18.03
C VAL A 37 -13.15 0.18 -18.95
N GLN A 38 -13.52 0.58 -20.16
CA GLN A 38 -13.75 -0.29 -21.29
C GLN A 38 -12.50 -1.16 -21.50
N GLU A 39 -12.63 -2.44 -21.16
CA GLU A 39 -11.59 -3.46 -21.13
C GLU A 39 -11.11 -3.78 -22.56
N SER A 40 -10.09 -3.07 -23.02
CA SER A 40 -9.27 -3.44 -24.16
C SER A 40 -7.91 -2.77 -24.03
N GLU A 41 -7.12 -3.26 -23.08
CA GLU A 41 -5.68 -3.00 -23.10
C GLU A 41 -4.96 -4.33 -23.21
N ASN A 42 -4.16 -4.44 -24.26
CA ASN A 42 -3.06 -5.39 -24.36
C ASN A 42 -2.00 -4.99 -23.30
N VAL A 43 -2.37 -5.03 -22.02
CA VAL A 43 -1.46 -4.78 -20.90
C VAL A 43 -0.49 -5.94 -20.89
N ARG A 44 0.76 -5.66 -21.23
CA ARG A 44 1.83 -6.65 -21.10
C ARG A 44 1.89 -7.06 -19.63
N LYS A 45 1.48 -8.30 -19.35
CA LYS A 45 1.52 -8.85 -18.00
C LYS A 45 2.95 -8.87 -17.51
N LEU A 46 3.14 -8.58 -16.24
CA LEU A 46 4.46 -8.61 -15.63
C LEU A 46 4.83 -10.06 -15.31
N PRO A 47 5.92 -10.61 -15.88
CA PRO A 47 6.32 -11.97 -15.59
C PRO A 47 6.78 -12.07 -14.14
N ILE A 48 6.30 -13.10 -13.45
CA ILE A 48 6.68 -13.45 -12.08
C ILE A 48 7.06 -14.93 -11.99
N LEU A 49 8.00 -15.21 -11.10
CA LEU A 49 8.42 -16.56 -10.76
C LEU A 49 7.91 -16.85 -9.36
N ILE A 50 7.41 -18.07 -9.13
CA ILE A 50 7.00 -18.52 -7.80
C ILE A 50 7.93 -19.66 -7.42
N ASP A 51 8.66 -19.47 -6.32
CA ASP A 51 9.55 -20.48 -5.78
C ASP A 51 8.77 -21.64 -5.15
N ILE A 52 9.45 -22.75 -4.86
CA ILE A 52 8.86 -23.94 -4.22
C ILE A 52 8.25 -23.64 -2.85
N ASP A 53 8.74 -22.59 -2.18
CA ASP A 53 8.20 -22.12 -0.90
C ASP A 53 6.97 -21.22 -1.06
N GLY A 54 6.58 -20.92 -2.30
CA GLY A 54 5.48 -20.04 -2.65
C GLY A 54 5.74 -18.55 -2.50
N VAL A 55 7.01 -18.19 -2.38
CA VAL A 55 7.46 -16.81 -2.45
C VAL A 55 7.57 -16.41 -3.91
N VAL A 56 7.02 -15.24 -4.25
CA VAL A 56 7.25 -14.67 -5.57
C VAL A 56 8.66 -14.10 -5.61
N VAL A 57 9.44 -14.51 -6.61
CA VAL A 57 10.85 -14.13 -6.80
C VAL A 57 11.06 -13.47 -8.16
N GLY A 58 12.18 -12.75 -8.29
CA GLY A 58 12.53 -11.96 -9.48
C GLY A 58 12.17 -10.48 -9.38
N ASP A 59 12.41 -9.74 -10.46
CA ASP A 59 12.38 -8.26 -10.47
C ASP A 59 10.98 -7.69 -10.13
N ASN A 60 9.93 -8.44 -10.42
CA ASN A 60 8.54 -8.04 -10.18
C ASN A 60 7.98 -8.50 -8.82
N ALA A 61 8.75 -9.22 -8.00
CA ALA A 61 8.30 -9.75 -6.71
C ALA A 61 7.82 -8.67 -5.75
N SER A 62 8.55 -7.56 -5.64
CA SER A 62 8.17 -6.44 -4.76
C SER A 62 6.87 -5.78 -5.22
N ARG A 63 6.66 -5.66 -6.54
CA ARG A 63 5.43 -5.10 -7.12
C ARG A 63 4.27 -6.04 -6.88
N TRP A 64 4.48 -7.35 -7.04
CA TRP A 64 3.50 -8.38 -6.73
C TRP A 64 3.05 -8.30 -5.27
N ASN A 65 3.97 -8.31 -4.31
CA ASN A 65 3.64 -8.26 -2.87
C ASN A 65 2.88 -6.99 -2.49
N THR A 66 3.31 -5.84 -3.02
CA THR A 66 2.62 -4.56 -2.78
C THR A 66 1.21 -4.59 -3.35
N ARG A 67 1.04 -5.11 -4.57
CA ARG A 67 -0.26 -5.17 -5.24
C ARG A 67 -1.20 -6.17 -4.58
N ALA A 68 -0.69 -7.35 -4.21
CA ALA A 68 -1.42 -8.35 -3.45
C ALA A 68 -1.95 -7.73 -2.14
N GLY A 69 -1.08 -7.12 -1.34
CA GLY A 69 -1.47 -6.43 -0.11
C GLY A 69 -2.55 -5.36 -0.32
N SER A 70 -2.43 -4.57 -1.39
CA SER A 70 -3.44 -3.57 -1.76
C SER A 70 -4.78 -4.20 -2.12
N LEU A 71 -4.80 -5.27 -2.91
CA LEU A 71 -6.02 -5.94 -3.33
C LEU A 71 -6.72 -6.64 -2.17
N ILE A 72 -5.96 -7.22 -1.25
CA ILE A 72 -6.49 -7.85 -0.04
C ILE A 72 -7.23 -6.82 0.81
N ARG A 73 -6.58 -5.70 1.15
CA ARG A 73 -7.21 -4.63 1.94
C ARG A 73 -8.41 -3.99 1.24
N ALA A 74 -8.43 -3.97 -0.08
CA ALA A 74 -9.52 -3.39 -0.86
C ALA A 74 -10.71 -4.35 -1.05
N ARG A 75 -10.47 -5.67 -1.14
CA ARG A 75 -11.49 -6.66 -1.52
C ARG A 75 -11.96 -7.54 -0.37
N ILE A 76 -11.15 -7.70 0.67
CA ILE A 76 -11.52 -8.50 1.85
C ILE A 76 -12.14 -7.57 2.89
N PRO A 77 -13.37 -7.85 3.35
CA PRO A 77 -13.96 -7.14 4.48
C PRO A 77 -13.08 -7.23 5.73
N VAL A 78 -12.93 -6.11 6.45
CA VAL A 78 -12.14 -6.02 7.69
C VAL A 78 -12.63 -6.97 8.80
N SER A 79 -13.86 -7.48 8.70
CA SER A 79 -14.42 -8.46 9.62
C SER A 79 -13.70 -9.81 9.60
N TYR A 80 -12.99 -10.13 8.51
CA TYR A 80 -12.17 -11.34 8.44
C TYR A 80 -10.80 -11.09 9.09
N THR A 81 -10.64 -11.56 10.31
CA THR A 81 -9.37 -11.48 11.06
C THR A 81 -8.37 -12.57 10.65
N ASP A 82 -8.85 -13.66 10.06
CA ASP A 82 -8.04 -14.77 9.56
C ASP A 82 -8.38 -15.06 8.09
N TRP A 83 -7.35 -15.10 7.24
CA TRP A 83 -7.46 -15.44 5.83
C TRP A 83 -8.05 -16.83 5.59
N ARG A 84 -7.85 -17.77 6.52
CA ARG A 84 -8.42 -19.13 6.44
C ARG A 84 -9.96 -19.09 6.46
N LEU A 85 -10.54 -18.09 7.11
CA LEU A 85 -11.99 -17.89 7.22
C LEU A 85 -12.58 -17.12 6.03
N VAL A 86 -11.73 -16.46 5.24
CA VAL A 86 -12.18 -15.73 4.04
C VAL A 86 -12.76 -16.71 3.04
N HIS A 87 -13.99 -16.44 2.60
CA HIS A 87 -14.66 -17.25 1.58
C HIS A 87 -13.85 -17.29 0.28
N SER A 88 -13.89 -18.45 -0.40
CA SER A 88 -13.17 -18.67 -1.65
C SER A 88 -13.46 -17.61 -2.70
N GLU A 89 -14.70 -17.11 -2.80
CA GLU A 89 -15.09 -16.08 -3.76
C GLU A 89 -14.26 -14.79 -3.62
N PHE A 90 -13.92 -14.38 -2.40
CA PHE A 90 -13.07 -13.21 -2.19
C PHE A 90 -11.61 -13.50 -2.55
N LYS A 91 -11.14 -14.71 -2.25
CA LYS A 91 -9.79 -15.17 -2.65
C LYS A 91 -9.66 -15.21 -4.16
N ASP A 92 -10.67 -15.71 -4.85
CA ASP A 92 -10.78 -15.73 -6.31
C ASP A 92 -10.74 -14.32 -6.89
N LYS A 93 -11.48 -13.38 -6.29
CA LYS A 93 -11.46 -11.98 -6.73
C LYS A 93 -10.07 -11.35 -6.58
N VAL A 94 -9.32 -11.65 -5.52
CA VAL A 94 -7.94 -11.16 -5.35
C VAL A 94 -7.01 -11.81 -6.37
N TRP A 95 -7.08 -13.14 -6.51
CA TRP A 95 -6.25 -13.89 -7.44
C TRP A 95 -6.47 -13.47 -8.90
N ASN A 96 -7.72 -13.35 -9.33
CA ASN A 96 -8.06 -12.94 -10.69
C ASN A 96 -7.59 -11.51 -10.99
N ALA A 97 -7.65 -10.59 -10.01
CA ALA A 97 -7.12 -9.25 -10.19
C ALA A 97 -5.59 -9.25 -10.34
N LEU A 98 -4.90 -10.09 -9.56
CA LEU A 98 -3.46 -10.29 -9.69
C LEU A 98 -3.08 -10.90 -11.06
N MET A 99 -3.79 -11.91 -11.53
CA MET A 99 -3.53 -12.57 -12.83
C MET A 99 -3.87 -11.72 -14.06
N ARG A 100 -4.56 -10.58 -13.88
CA ARG A 100 -4.71 -9.56 -14.92
C ARG A 100 -3.44 -8.74 -15.12
N GLU A 101 -2.71 -8.48 -14.04
CA GLU A 101 -1.53 -7.61 -14.05
C GLU A 101 -0.22 -8.40 -14.17
N PHE A 102 -0.20 -9.65 -13.71
CA PHE A 102 0.99 -10.49 -13.68
C PHE A 102 0.76 -11.84 -14.36
N GLU A 103 1.86 -12.43 -14.84
CA GLU A 103 1.88 -13.73 -15.50
C GLU A 103 2.88 -14.65 -14.82
N VAL A 104 2.43 -15.81 -14.37
CA VAL A 104 3.30 -16.83 -13.76
C VAL A 104 3.96 -17.62 -14.88
N THR A 105 5.29 -17.62 -14.94
CA THR A 105 6.04 -18.20 -16.07
C THR A 105 6.73 -19.52 -15.76
N ASN A 106 6.81 -19.93 -14.48
CA ASN A 106 7.65 -21.05 -14.05
C ASN A 106 6.89 -22.29 -13.56
N VAL A 107 5.66 -22.12 -13.08
CA VAL A 107 4.85 -23.20 -12.50
C VAL A 107 3.42 -23.14 -13.01
N ASP A 108 2.71 -24.28 -12.94
CA ASP A 108 1.28 -24.35 -13.28
C ASP A 108 0.46 -23.37 -12.42
N GLN A 109 -0.56 -22.73 -13.00
CA GLN A 109 -1.37 -21.74 -12.29
C GLN A 109 -2.06 -22.30 -11.03
N ALA A 110 -2.47 -23.58 -11.04
CA ALA A 110 -3.10 -24.18 -9.88
C ALA A 110 -2.09 -24.32 -8.73
N LEU A 111 -0.86 -24.71 -9.07
CA LEU A 111 0.24 -24.84 -8.12
C LEU A 111 0.68 -23.46 -7.61
N ALA A 112 0.85 -22.49 -8.52
CA ALA A 112 1.15 -21.10 -8.25
C ALA A 112 0.24 -20.51 -7.18
N ARG A 113 -1.07 -20.72 -7.33
CA ARG A 113 -2.08 -20.25 -6.40
C ARG A 113 -1.95 -20.90 -5.03
N SER A 114 -1.84 -22.23 -4.99
CA SER A 114 -1.70 -22.97 -3.73
C SER A 114 -0.49 -22.51 -2.93
N HIS A 115 0.61 -22.23 -3.61
CA HIS A 115 1.85 -21.74 -3.02
C HIS A 115 1.74 -20.28 -2.54
N ALA A 116 1.20 -19.39 -3.38
CA ALA A 116 1.00 -17.99 -3.04
C ALA A 116 0.05 -17.81 -1.83
N GLU A 117 -1.00 -18.62 -1.74
CA GLU A 117 -1.93 -18.62 -0.61
C GLU A 117 -1.27 -18.99 0.73
N LYS A 118 -0.18 -19.78 0.72
CA LYS A 118 0.56 -20.16 1.93
C LYS A 118 1.46 -19.02 2.45
N LYS A 119 1.99 -18.17 1.56
CA LYS A 119 3.03 -17.19 1.91
C LYS A 119 2.57 -15.74 1.97
N LEU A 120 1.61 -15.34 1.14
CA LEU A 120 1.08 -13.97 1.16
C LEU A 120 0.24 -13.69 2.43
N PHE A 121 -0.05 -14.70 3.23
CA PHE A 121 -1.11 -14.67 4.24
C PHE A 121 -0.76 -15.39 5.56
N TYR A 122 0.53 -15.69 5.78
CA TYR A 122 1.07 -16.27 7.02
C TYR A 122 2.30 -15.50 7.50
#